data_AF-A0A1J4RNK8-F1
#
_entry.id   AF-A0A1J4RNK8-F1
#
_cell.length_a   1.000
_cell.length_b   1.000
_cell.length_c   1.000
_cell.angle_alpha   90.00
_cell.angle_beta   90.00
_cell.angle_gamma   90.00
#
_symmetry.space_group_name_H-M   'P 1'
#
loop_
_entity.id
_entity.type
_entity.pdbx_description
1 polymer ?
#
loop_
_entity_poly.entity_id
_entity_poly.type
_entity_poly.pdbx_seq_one_letter_code
_entity_poly.pdbx_strand_id
1 'polypeptide(L)' 'MVNLSAIILRYKKIENKREFKMPLNIGKFPLLSFLGVLSSVIMIFYLEVKAVVIGSLILLFGILILLMFRKTKK' A
#
# COMPACT_ATOMS: atom_id res chain seq x y z
N MET A 1 0.57 0.52 -0.28
CA MET A 1 -0.45 0.08 0.70
C MET A 1 -0.26 -1.40 1.00
N VAL A 2 0.17 -1.76 2.22
CA VAL A 2 0.49 -3.14 2.61
C VAL A 2 -0.75 -4.05 2.60
N ASN A 3 -1.88 -3.54 3.10
CA ASN A 3 -3.15 -4.29 3.14
C ASN A 3 -3.67 -4.66 1.74
N LEU A 4 -3.50 -3.75 0.77
CA LEU A 4 -3.82 -4.02 -0.63
C LEU A 4 -2.89 -5.08 -1.22
N SER A 5 -1.59 -4.98 -0.93
CA SER A 5 -0.62 -6.00 -1.34
C SER A 5 -0.96 -7.38 -0.77
N ALA A 6 -1.42 -7.46 0.48
CA ALA A 6 -1.86 -8.72 1.10
C ALA A 6 -3.06 -9.34 0.38
N ILE A 7 -4.04 -8.53 -0.04
CA ILE A 7 -5.16 -8.97 -0.88
C ILE A 7 -4.61 -9.50 -2.21
N ILE A 8 -3.79 -8.71 -2.92
CA ILE A 8 -3.27 -9.09 -4.25
C ILE A 8 -2.45 -10.38 -4.19
N LEU A 9 -1.54 -10.51 -3.21
CA LEU A 9 -0.74 -11.71 -3.02
C LEU A 9 -1.60 -12.92 -2.69
N ARG A 10 -2.76 -12.72 -2.06
CA ARG A 10 -3.69 -13.80 -1.79
C ARG A 10 -4.31 -14.39 -3.06
N TYR A 11 -4.52 -13.59 -4.09
CA TYR A 11 -5.03 -14.06 -5.38
C TYR A 11 -3.92 -14.51 -6.34
N LYS A 12 -2.73 -13.90 -6.28
CA LYS A 12 -1.61 -14.22 -7.21
C LYS A 12 -0.73 -15.38 -6.77
N LYS A 13 -0.51 -15.57 -5.47
CA LYS A 13 0.40 -16.60 -4.91
C LYS A 13 -0.32 -17.44 -3.86
N ILE A 14 -1.27 -18.23 -4.34
CA ILE A 14 -2.09 -19.11 -3.49
C ILE A 14 -1.29 -20.31 -3.00
N GLU A 15 -0.37 -20.83 -3.83
CA GLU A 15 0.39 -22.06 -3.57
C GLU A 15 1.52 -21.92 -2.56
N ASN A 16 1.95 -20.69 -2.27
CA ASN A 16 2.99 -20.46 -1.28
C ASN A 16 2.50 -20.88 0.12
N LYS A 17 3.24 -21.77 0.79
CA LYS A 17 3.01 -22.06 2.22
C LYS A 17 3.05 -20.75 3.00
N ARG A 18 1.98 -20.49 3.75
CA ARG A 18 1.91 -19.35 4.68
C ARG A 18 2.01 -19.88 6.10
N GLU A 19 3.08 -19.50 6.77
CA GLU A 19 3.28 -19.80 8.19
C GLU A 19 2.22 -19.11 9.05
N PHE A 20 1.76 -17.94 8.62
CA PHE A 20 0.67 -17.20 9.23
C PHE A 20 -0.55 -17.12 8.31
N LYS A 21 -1.73 -17.46 8.85
CA LYS A 21 -3.03 -17.27 8.17
C LYS A 21 -3.75 -16.10 8.81
N MET A 22 -4.13 -15.12 7.99
CA MET A 22 -4.94 -14.00 8.48
C MET A 22 -6.28 -14.50 9.06
N PRO A 23 -6.69 -13.99 10.24
CA PRO A 23 -8.02 -14.25 10.78
C PRO A 23 -9.10 -13.51 9.97
N LEU A 24 -10.34 -13.96 10.07
CA LEU A 24 -11.54 -13.36 9.45
C LEU A 24 -11.47 -13.27 7.91
N ASN A 25 -11.77 -14.38 7.26
CA ASN A 25 -11.81 -14.48 5.80
C ASN A 25 -13.19 -14.97 5.33
N ILE A 26 -13.71 -14.36 4.28
CA ILE A 26 -14.87 -14.89 3.55
C ILE A 26 -14.32 -15.64 2.33
N GLY A 27 -14.22 -16.96 2.45
CA GLY A 27 -13.53 -17.79 1.47
C GLY A 27 -12.07 -17.36 1.24
N LYS A 28 -11.73 -16.95 0.02
CA LYS A 28 -10.39 -16.45 -0.35
C LYS A 28 -10.20 -14.95 -0.08
N PHE A 29 -11.24 -14.22 0.29
CA PHE A 29 -11.17 -12.78 0.49
C PHE A 29 -10.74 -12.43 1.94
N PRO A 30 -9.63 -11.69 2.14
CA PRO A 30 -9.20 -11.28 3.48
C PRO A 30 -9.98 -10.04 3.94
N LEU A 31 -11.03 -10.26 4.73
CA LEU A 31 -11.93 -9.19 5.19
C LEU A 31 -11.16 -8.15 6.00
N LEU A 32 -10.26 -8.60 6.87
CA LEU A 32 -9.45 -7.71 7.70
C LEU A 32 -8.54 -6.78 6.87
N SER A 33 -7.91 -7.29 5.82
CA SER A 33 -7.10 -6.43 4.92
C SER A 33 -7.98 -5.46 4.15
N PHE A 34 -9.18 -5.88 3.73
CA PHE A 34 -10.12 -4.99 3.06
C PHE A 34 -10.56 -3.85 3.97
N LEU A 35 -10.96 -4.16 5.20
CA LEU A 35 -11.31 -3.14 6.20
C LEU A 35 -10.13 -2.21 6.48
N GLY A 36 -8.90 -2.74 6.52
CA GLY A 36 -7.70 -1.94 6.65
C GLY A 36 -7.45 -0.99 5.48
N VAL A 37 -7.67 -1.43 4.23
CA VAL A 37 -7.61 -0.55 3.05
C VAL A 37 -8.70 0.51 3.13
N LEU A 38 -9.94 0.10 3.42
CA LEU A 38 -11.10 0.99 3.48
C LEU A 38 -10.90 2.07 4.56
N SER A 39 -10.49 1.68 5.77
CA SER A 39 -10.19 2.59 6.86
C SER A 39 -9.06 3.57 6.49
N SER A 40 -7.98 3.07 5.87
CA SER A 40 -6.87 3.93 5.45
C SER A 40 -7.29 4.95 4.38
N VAL A 41 -8.13 4.54 3.41
CA VAL A 41 -8.67 5.44 2.38
C VAL A 41 -9.58 6.49 3.00
N ILE A 42 -10.47 6.10 3.92
CA ILE A 42 -11.35 7.02 4.65
C ILE A 42 -10.51 8.04 5.43
N MET A 43 -9.47 7.59 6.13
CA MET A 43 -8.62 8.44 6.96
C MET A 43 -7.89 9.53 6.13
N ILE A 44 -7.59 9.28 4.86
CA ILE A 44 -7.00 10.28 3.96
C ILE A 44 -7.91 11.50 3.80
N PHE A 45 -9.24 11.33 3.80
CA PHE A 45 -10.17 12.46 3.68
C PHE A 45 -10.22 13.34 4.93
N TYR A 46 -9.76 12.83 6.08
CA TYR A 46 -9.66 13.58 7.33
C TYR A 46 -8.31 14.27 7.52
N LEU A 47 -7.36 14.12 6.58
CA LEU A 47 -6.07 14.79 6.68
C LEU A 47 -6.20 16.29 6.38
N GLU A 48 -5.42 17.09 7.11
CA GLU A 48 -5.26 18.50 6.78
C GLU A 48 -4.64 18.67 5.38
N VAL A 49 -5.19 19.60 4.60
CA VAL A 49 -4.70 19.92 3.25
C VAL A 49 -3.20 20.27 3.27
N LYS A 50 -2.73 20.96 4.31
CA LYS A 50 -1.31 21.28 4.50
C LYS A 50 -0.44 20.02 4.57
N ALA A 51 -0.86 19.01 5.33
CA ALA A 51 -0.14 17.76 5.44
C ALA A 51 -0.08 17.01 4.10
N VAL A 52 -1.18 16.99 3.35
CA VAL A 52 -1.25 16.37 2.02
C VAL A 52 -0.31 17.06 1.03
N VAL A 53 -0.28 18.40 1.01
CA VAL A 53 0.58 19.18 0.12
C VAL A 53 2.06 18.95 0.43
N ILE A 54 2.45 19.08 1.70
CA ILE A 54 3.86 18.90 2.11
C ILE A 54 4.32 17.47 1.81
N GLY A 55 3.50 16.47 2.17
CA GLY A 55 3.82 15.07 1.89
C GLY A 55 3.97 14.79 0.40
N SER A 56 3.10 15.37 -0.44
CA SER A 56 3.18 15.22 -1.90
C SER A 56 4.44 15.85 -2.49
N LEU A 57 4.85 17.02 -2.01
CA LEU A 57 6.10 17.67 -2.44
C LEU A 57 7.33 16.83 -2.10
N ILE A 58 7.38 16.28 -0.89
CA ILE A 58 8.49 15.40 -0.47
C ILE A 58 8.55 14.15 -1.35
N LEU A 59 7.40 13.53 -1.63
CA LEU A 59 7.32 12.37 -2.53
C LEU A 59 7.80 12.70 -3.95
N LEU A 60 7.37 13.84 -4.51
CA LEU A 60 7.82 14.30 -5.82
C LEU A 60 9.33 14.52 -5.85
N PHE A 61 9.90 15.13 -4.81
CA PHE A 61 11.33 15.35 -4.71
C PHE A 61 12.12 14.03 -4.67
N GLY A 62 11.65 13.05 -3.90
CA GLY A 62 12.24 11.71 -3.88
C GLY A 62 12.21 11.01 -5.25
N ILE A 63 11.11 11.18 -6.00
CA ILE A 63 10.99 10.65 -7.37
C ILE A 63 11.98 11.35 -8.31
N LEU A 64 12.14 12.67 -8.21
CA LEU A 64 13.10 13.42 -9.02
C LEU A 64 14.54 12.94 -8.78
N ILE A 65 14.92 12.78 -7.51
CA ILE A 65 16.24 12.22 -7.14
C ILE A 65 16.40 10.83 -7.74
N LEU A 66 15.42 9.93 -7.56
CA LEU A 66 15.48 8.58 -8.10
C LEU A 66 15.69 8.58 -9.62
N LEU A 67 15.01 9.46 -10.35
CA LEU A 67 15.16 9.59 -11.80
C LEU A 67 16.54 10.13 -12.19
N MET A 68 17.08 11.10 -11.46
CA MET A 68 18.44 11.61 -11.69
C MET A 68 19.49 10.51 -11.47
N PHE A 69 19.43 9.77 -10.37
CA PHE A 69 20.37 8.69 -10.08
C PHE A 69 20.23 7.51 -11.06
N ARG A 70 19.01 7.20 -11.52
CA ARG A 70 18.81 6.19 -12.57
C ARG A 70 19.40 6.60 -13.92
N LYS A 71 19.47 7.90 -14.22
CA LYS A 71 20.18 8.41 -15.41
C LYS A 71 21.70 8.30 -15.27
N THR A 72 22.27 8.51 -14.09
CA THR A 72 23.73 8.45 -13.86
C THR A 72 24.30 7.03 -13.85
N LYS A 73 23.48 6.01 -13.55
CA LYS A 73 23.90 4.59 -13.59
C LYS A 73 23.70 3.90 -14.97
N LYS A 74 23.29 4.63 -15.99
CA LYS A 74 23.28 4.18 -17.40
C LYS A 74 24.48 4.78 -18.11
#